data_AF-A0A077QYY5-F1
#
_entry.id   AF-A0A077QYY5-F1
#
_cell.length_a   1.000
_cell.length_b   1.000
_cell.length_c   1.000
_cell.angle_alpha   90.00
_cell.angle_beta   90.00
_cell.angle_gamma   90.00
#
_symmetry.space_group_name_H-M   'P 1'
#
loop_
_entity.id
_entity.type
_entity.pdbx_description
1 polymer ?
#
loop_
_entity_poly.entity_id
_entity_poly.type
_entity_poly.pdbx_seq_one_letter_code
_entity_poly.pdbx_strand_id
1 'polypeptide(L)'
;MGYALWLVPSFASPAFDAISEESENLVVANEDASAEEVSPHATLIAGLGDRDITLERLIEVTEQAVRCWRKEMGRKDLVEEDTGFVDFVPEGLEVDFADVVTRGSYFQCILIALEKSTPLLRLNQITRKLVDQNFPAPPDSPSPPEYFPHMSLLYASLSESEAQDQIDQMWKKGFITRRESDKPGILFKEVYGAHLTSVEVYDCNGPPGDWKQLHSIPL
;
A
#
# COMPACT_ATOMS: atom_id res chain seq x y z
N MET A 1 18.63 6.00 1.46
CA MET A 1 17.32 5.32 1.53
C MET A 1 17.36 4.40 2.75
N GLY A 2 16.32 3.62 3.04
CA GLY A 2 16.24 2.86 4.28
C GLY A 2 15.03 1.94 4.27
N TYR A 3 14.51 1.59 5.43
CA TYR A 3 13.37 0.68 5.50
C TYR A 3 12.04 1.35 5.08
N ALA A 4 11.12 0.53 4.56
CA ALA A 4 9.73 0.87 4.35
C ALA A 4 8.81 -0.25 4.86
N LEU A 5 7.58 0.11 5.19
CA LEU A 5 6.51 -0.81 5.55
C LEU A 5 5.43 -0.75 4.47
N TRP A 6 5.15 -1.87 3.83
CA TRP A 6 4.19 -1.97 2.73
C TRP A 6 3.02 -2.86 3.12
N LEU A 7 1.81 -2.46 2.77
CA LEU A 7 0.62 -3.31 2.81
C LEU A 7 0.54 -4.07 1.50
N VAL A 8 0.45 -5.40 1.58
CA VAL A 8 0.45 -6.26 0.39
C VAL A 8 -0.91 -6.96 0.26
N PRO A 9 -1.54 -6.93 -0.94
CA PRO A 9 -2.76 -7.67 -1.18
C PRO A 9 -2.50 -9.17 -1.31
N SER A 10 -3.54 -9.99 -1.12
CA SER A 10 -3.43 -11.42 -1.38
C SER A 10 -3.03 -11.70 -2.84
N PHE A 11 -1.97 -12.48 -3.05
CA PHE A 11 -1.51 -12.92 -4.38
C PHE A 11 -2.55 -13.72 -5.16
N ALA A 12 -3.54 -14.30 -4.48
CA ALA A 12 -4.62 -15.06 -5.10
C ALA A 12 -5.89 -14.20 -5.32
N SER A 13 -5.81 -12.89 -5.13
CA SER A 13 -6.96 -12.00 -5.28
C SER A 13 -7.11 -11.48 -6.71
N PRO A 14 -8.36 -11.31 -7.21
CA PRO A 14 -8.61 -10.65 -8.49
C PRO A 14 -8.02 -9.24 -8.58
N ALA A 15 -7.92 -8.55 -7.44
CA ALA A 15 -7.29 -7.23 -7.35
C ALA A 15 -5.80 -7.30 -7.69
N PHE A 16 -5.08 -8.27 -7.14
CA PHE A 16 -3.66 -8.48 -7.43
C PHE A 16 -3.43 -8.75 -8.92
N ASP A 17 -4.23 -9.65 -9.50
CA ASP A 17 -4.14 -9.99 -10.93
C ASP A 17 -4.41 -8.78 -11.82
N ALA A 18 -5.48 -8.02 -11.54
CA ALA A 18 -5.85 -6.84 -12.32
C ALA A 18 -4.77 -5.74 -12.28
N ILE A 19 -4.21 -5.47 -11.10
CA ILE A 19 -3.14 -4.47 -10.90
C ILE A 19 -1.87 -4.91 -11.60
N SER A 20 -1.49 -6.18 -11.47
CA SER A 20 -0.28 -6.72 -12.09
C SER A 20 -0.36 -6.65 -13.61
N GLU A 21 -1.49 -7.09 -14.19
CA GLU A 21 -1.70 -7.05 -15.64
C GLU A 21 -1.61 -5.63 -16.21
N GLU A 22 -2.26 -4.65 -15.58
CA GLU A 22 -2.19 -3.27 -16.09
C GLU A 22 -0.82 -2.65 -15.86
N SER A 23 -0.14 -2.98 -14.76
CA SER A 23 1.24 -2.53 -14.54
C SER A 23 2.17 -3.07 -15.62
N GLU A 24 2.03 -4.34 -16.00
CA GLU A 24 2.78 -4.95 -17.11
C GLU A 24 2.47 -4.26 -18.45
N ASN A 25 1.20 -3.99 -18.75
CA ASN A 25 0.78 -3.28 -19.96
C ASN A 25 1.40 -1.87 -20.03
N LEU A 26 1.38 -1.15 -18.91
CA LEU A 26 1.96 0.19 -18.82
C LEU A 26 3.48 0.14 -18.97
N VAL A 27 4.17 -0.81 -18.33
CA VAL A 27 5.61 -0.96 -18.49
C VAL A 27 5.98 -1.24 -19.95
N VAL A 28 5.26 -2.14 -20.63
CA VAL A 28 5.49 -2.43 -22.06
C VAL A 28 5.30 -1.19 -22.94
N ALA A 29 4.40 -0.28 -22.54
CA ALA A 29 4.14 0.97 -23.26
C ALA A 29 5.18 2.08 -23.00
N ASN A 30 6.09 1.91 -22.03
CA ASN A 30 7.04 2.93 -21.60
C ASN A 30 8.47 2.35 -21.51
N GLU A 31 9.33 2.64 -22.50
CA GLU A 31 10.67 2.02 -22.67
C GLU A 31 11.60 2.12 -21.45
N ASP A 32 11.49 3.20 -20.67
CA ASP A 32 12.32 3.46 -19.49
C ASP A 32 11.74 2.90 -18.17
N ALA A 33 10.56 2.25 -18.22
CA ALA A 33 9.93 1.65 -17.06
C ALA A 33 10.37 0.19 -16.86
N SER A 34 10.40 -0.27 -15.62
CA SER A 34 10.72 -1.65 -15.29
C SER A 34 9.60 -2.32 -14.48
N ALA A 35 9.21 -3.51 -14.91
CA ALA A 35 8.19 -4.32 -14.23
C ALA A 35 8.67 -4.84 -12.87
N GLU A 36 9.99 -4.99 -12.69
CA GLU A 36 10.58 -5.42 -11.42
C GLU A 36 10.38 -4.39 -10.30
N GLU A 37 10.03 -3.14 -10.66
CA GLU A 37 9.87 -2.04 -9.71
C GLU A 37 8.43 -1.88 -9.20
N VAL A 38 7.45 -2.56 -9.82
CA VAL A 38 6.03 -2.35 -9.57
C VAL A 38 5.34 -3.66 -9.20
N SER A 39 5.57 -4.12 -7.97
CA SER A 39 4.71 -5.14 -7.35
C SER A 39 3.47 -4.47 -6.73
N PRO A 40 2.26 -5.06 -6.77
CA PRO A 40 1.09 -4.51 -6.10
C PRO A 40 1.29 -4.34 -4.58
N HIS A 41 1.39 -3.11 -4.11
CA HIS A 41 1.49 -2.79 -2.68
C HIS A 41 0.99 -1.37 -2.41
N ALA A 42 0.60 -1.11 -1.16
CA ALA A 42 0.35 0.24 -0.68
C ALA A 42 1.33 0.59 0.44
N THR A 43 2.10 1.67 0.29
CA THR A 43 3.04 2.09 1.34
C THR A 43 2.27 2.46 2.61
N LEU A 44 2.57 1.80 3.73
CA LEU A 44 2.06 2.16 5.06
C LEU A 44 2.93 3.27 5.66
N ILE A 45 4.25 3.05 5.69
CA ILE A 45 5.26 3.98 6.21
C ILE A 45 6.46 3.93 5.27
N ALA A 46 6.94 5.08 4.83
CA ALA A 46 8.21 5.22 4.11
C ALA A 46 9.08 6.31 4.75
N GLY A 47 10.29 6.47 4.22
CA GLY A 47 11.22 7.51 4.63
C GLY A 47 11.85 7.26 5.99
N LEU A 48 12.22 6.02 6.30
CA LEU A 48 12.85 5.66 7.57
C LEU A 48 14.39 5.66 7.54
N GLY A 49 14.99 6.04 6.41
CA GLY A 49 16.45 5.95 6.21
C GLY A 49 17.28 7.02 6.92
N ASP A 50 16.65 8.02 7.51
CA ASP A 50 17.30 9.06 8.34
C ASP A 50 17.30 8.71 9.84
N ARG A 51 16.75 7.55 10.20
CA ARG A 51 16.60 7.09 11.58
C ARG A 51 17.59 5.97 11.88
N ASP A 52 17.99 5.88 13.15
CA ASP A 52 18.77 4.74 13.65
C ASP A 52 17.83 3.56 13.93
N ILE A 53 17.73 2.64 12.96
CA ILE A 53 16.81 1.51 12.98
C ILE A 53 17.57 0.21 12.81
N THR A 54 17.34 -0.74 13.72
CA THR A 54 17.68 -2.15 13.49
C THR A 54 16.46 -2.90 12.94
N LEU A 55 16.71 -3.84 12.04
CA LEU A 55 15.65 -4.65 11.42
C LEU A 55 14.80 -5.38 12.45
N GLU A 56 15.44 -6.03 13.42
CA GLU A 56 14.77 -6.82 14.46
C GLU A 56 13.80 -5.94 15.25
N ARG A 57 14.25 -4.73 15.63
CA ARG A 57 13.40 -3.83 16.40
C ARG A 57 12.26 -3.28 15.55
N LEU A 58 12.49 -3.02 14.27
CA LEU A 58 11.43 -2.55 13.35
C LEU A 58 10.33 -3.60 13.19
N ILE A 59 10.71 -4.89 13.10
CA ILE A 59 9.76 -6.01 13.06
C ILE A 59 8.93 -6.03 14.34
N GLU A 60 9.56 -6.02 15.52
CA GLU A 60 8.86 -6.03 16.82
C GLU A 60 7.85 -4.87 16.96
N VAL A 61 8.26 -3.66 16.56
CA VAL A 61 7.42 -2.45 16.59
C VAL A 61 6.25 -2.58 15.62
N THR A 62 6.48 -3.14 14.44
CA THR A 62 5.43 -3.34 13.43
C THR A 62 4.43 -4.39 13.88
N GLU A 63 4.88 -5.51 14.45
CA GLU A 63 3.99 -6.51 15.05
C GLU A 63 3.16 -5.91 16.19
N GLN A 64 3.77 -5.09 17.05
CA GLN A 64 3.06 -4.39 18.12
C GLN A 64 1.97 -3.48 17.53
N ALA A 65 2.27 -2.76 16.44
CA ALA A 65 1.30 -1.91 15.77
C ALA A 65 0.10 -2.71 15.22
N VAL A 66 0.36 -3.83 14.56
CA VAL A 66 -0.69 -4.73 14.05
C VAL A 66 -1.53 -5.29 15.19
N ARG A 67 -0.92 -5.75 16.30
CA ARG A 67 -1.64 -6.22 17.50
C ARG A 67 -2.53 -5.13 18.10
N CYS A 68 -2.01 -3.90 18.23
CA CYS A 68 -2.79 -2.76 18.72
C CYS A 68 -3.97 -2.44 17.81
N TRP A 69 -3.74 -2.41 16.50
CA TRP A 69 -4.78 -2.15 15.51
C TRP A 69 -5.87 -3.23 15.51
N ARG A 70 -5.51 -4.52 15.52
CA ARG A 70 -6.47 -5.64 15.63
C ARG A 70 -7.37 -5.49 16.85
N LYS A 71 -6.77 -5.17 18.01
CA LYS A 71 -7.50 -4.92 19.26
C LYS A 71 -8.48 -3.75 19.15
N GLU A 72 -8.07 -2.63 18.53
CA GLU A 72 -8.95 -1.47 18.31
C GLU A 72 -10.09 -1.78 17.34
N MET A 73 -9.86 -2.62 16.34
CA MET A 73 -10.89 -3.06 15.39
C MET A 73 -11.85 -4.10 15.98
N GLY A 74 -11.69 -4.46 17.27
CA GLY A 74 -12.54 -5.43 17.93
C GLY A 74 -12.29 -6.88 17.51
N ARG A 75 -11.16 -7.16 16.85
CA ARG A 75 -10.76 -8.54 16.52
C ARG A 75 -10.23 -9.22 17.78
N LYS A 76 -10.93 -10.27 18.23
CA LYS A 76 -10.66 -11.00 19.49
C LYS A 76 -9.92 -12.32 19.27
N ASP A 77 -9.61 -12.66 18.04
CA ASP A 77 -9.08 -13.92 17.52
C ASP A 77 -7.63 -14.27 17.95
N LEU A 78 -6.98 -13.43 18.76
CA LEU A 78 -5.64 -13.72 19.31
C LEU A 78 -5.54 -13.59 20.84
N VAL A 79 -6.67 -13.55 21.55
CA VAL A 79 -6.67 -13.87 22.97
C VAL A 79 -6.91 -15.38 23.06
N GLU A 80 -5.93 -16.14 23.58
CA GLU A 80 -6.11 -17.53 23.98
C GLU A 80 -7.20 -17.62 25.06
N GLU A 81 -8.48 -17.54 24.67
CA GLU A 81 -9.59 -17.83 25.55
C GLU A 81 -10.54 -18.84 24.89
N ASP A 82 -10.66 -19.94 25.61
CA ASP A 82 -11.34 -21.21 25.36
C ASP A 82 -12.87 -21.06 25.29
N THR A 83 -13.38 -20.21 24.38
CA THR A 83 -14.82 -19.93 24.28
C THR A 83 -15.38 -20.22 22.89
N GLY A 84 -15.12 -21.43 22.36
CA GLY A 84 -16.03 -22.26 21.54
C GLY A 84 -16.83 -21.70 20.35
N PHE A 85 -16.78 -20.42 20.01
CA PHE A 85 -17.45 -19.78 18.89
C PHE A 85 -16.65 -18.53 18.49
N VAL A 86 -15.98 -18.61 17.35
CA VAL A 86 -15.21 -17.50 16.77
C VAL A 86 -16.01 -16.99 15.58
N ASP A 87 -16.56 -15.77 15.68
CA ASP A 87 -17.02 -15.06 14.49
C ASP A 87 -15.82 -14.87 13.57
N PHE A 88 -15.91 -15.40 12.35
CA PHE A 88 -14.86 -15.31 11.34
C PHE A 88 -14.65 -13.86 10.95
N VAL A 89 -13.67 -13.20 11.56
CA VAL A 89 -13.18 -11.91 11.07
C VAL A 89 -12.22 -12.23 9.93
N PRO A 90 -12.46 -11.76 8.69
CA PRO A 90 -11.55 -12.05 7.59
C PRO A 90 -10.13 -11.57 7.91
N GLU A 91 -9.15 -12.46 7.71
CA GLU A 91 -7.71 -12.25 7.91
C GLU A 91 -7.19 -11.16 6.95
N GLY A 92 -7.29 -9.88 7.34
CA GLY A 92 -6.82 -8.78 6.49
C GLY A 92 -7.64 -7.48 6.60
N LEU A 93 -7.37 -6.56 5.69
CA LEU A 93 -7.95 -5.21 5.60
C LEU A 93 -8.49 -4.97 4.19
N GLU A 94 -9.80 -4.81 4.07
CA GLU A 94 -10.45 -4.36 2.84
C GLU A 94 -10.26 -2.86 2.62
N VAL A 95 -9.88 -2.49 1.41
CA VAL A 95 -9.75 -1.09 0.96
C VAL A 95 -10.37 -0.91 -0.42
N ASP A 96 -11.31 0.03 -0.53
CA ASP A 96 -11.95 0.36 -1.82
C ASP A 96 -11.00 1.23 -2.68
N PHE A 97 -11.13 1.12 -4.00
CA PHE A 97 -10.44 1.96 -4.97
C PHE A 97 -11.20 3.28 -5.18
N ALA A 98 -10.53 4.40 -4.94
CA ALA A 98 -11.12 5.73 -5.05
C ALA A 98 -11.08 6.26 -6.49
N ASP A 99 -9.88 6.27 -7.11
CA ASP A 99 -9.68 6.70 -8.50
C ASP A 99 -8.30 6.24 -9.02
N VAL A 100 -8.04 6.38 -10.32
CA VAL A 100 -6.68 6.27 -10.89
C VAL A 100 -6.19 7.69 -11.21
N VAL A 101 -5.02 8.06 -10.69
CA VAL A 101 -4.50 9.43 -10.79
C VAL A 101 -2.99 9.44 -11.07
N THR A 102 -2.49 10.63 -11.43
CA THR A 102 -1.06 10.95 -11.51
C THR A 102 -0.71 12.04 -10.49
N ARG A 103 0.54 12.08 -10.00
CA ARG A 103 1.08 13.17 -9.18
C ARG A 103 2.38 13.76 -9.74
N GLY A 104 2.67 13.52 -11.03
CA GLY A 104 3.74 14.21 -11.75
C GLY A 104 5.15 13.91 -11.24
N SER A 105 5.39 12.74 -10.65
CA SER A 105 6.73 12.33 -10.20
C SER A 105 7.00 10.86 -10.51
N TYR A 106 8.28 10.49 -10.59
CA TYR A 106 8.69 9.13 -10.97
C TYR A 106 8.00 8.03 -10.14
N PHE A 107 8.04 8.12 -8.81
CA PHE A 107 7.41 7.15 -7.89
C PHE A 107 5.89 7.34 -7.73
N GLN A 108 5.30 8.37 -8.33
CA GLN A 108 3.86 8.62 -8.30
C GLN A 108 3.37 9.00 -9.71
N CYS A 109 3.83 8.25 -10.71
CA CYS A 109 3.56 8.53 -12.12
C CYS A 109 2.12 8.16 -12.46
N ILE A 110 1.75 6.89 -12.30
CA ILE A 110 0.36 6.43 -12.41
C ILE A 110 0.08 5.51 -11.22
N LEU A 111 -1.02 5.75 -10.51
CA LEU A 111 -1.38 5.01 -9.30
C LEU A 111 -2.90 4.88 -9.13
N ILE A 112 -3.31 3.83 -8.43
CA ILE A 112 -4.66 3.68 -7.89
C ILE A 112 -4.68 4.34 -6.50
N ALA A 113 -5.43 5.42 -6.34
CA ALA A 113 -5.72 6.00 -5.04
C ALA A 113 -6.69 5.08 -4.27
N LEU A 114 -6.39 4.82 -3.00
CA LEU A 114 -7.24 4.02 -2.13
C LEU A 114 -8.15 4.91 -1.28
N GLU A 115 -9.34 4.43 -0.94
CA GLU A 115 -10.20 5.10 0.01
C GLU A 115 -9.55 5.18 1.39
N LYS A 116 -9.63 6.35 2.02
CA LYS A 116 -9.14 6.60 3.38
C LYS A 116 -10.11 6.05 4.43
N SER A 117 -10.32 4.73 4.42
CA SER A 117 -11.20 4.05 5.37
C SER A 117 -10.70 4.21 6.81
N THR A 118 -11.61 4.22 7.78
CA THR A 118 -11.24 4.31 9.20
C THR A 118 -10.23 3.23 9.61
N PRO A 119 -10.40 1.93 9.25
CA PRO A 119 -9.43 0.90 9.60
C PRO A 119 -8.03 1.16 9.03
N LEU A 120 -7.92 1.59 7.77
CA LEU A 120 -6.64 1.90 7.12
C LEU A 120 -5.93 3.09 7.78
N LEU A 121 -6.67 4.18 8.02
CA LEU A 121 -6.13 5.36 8.69
C LEU A 121 -5.67 5.04 10.12
N ARG A 122 -6.42 4.22 10.86
CA ARG A 122 -6.03 3.80 12.21
C ARG A 122 -4.75 2.97 12.19
N LEU A 123 -4.61 2.02 11.27
CA LEU A 123 -3.38 1.24 11.13
C LEU A 123 -2.18 2.16 10.88
N ASN A 124 -2.28 3.08 9.91
CA ASN A 124 -1.22 4.05 9.63
C ASN A 124 -0.87 4.90 10.85
N GLN A 125 -1.86 5.45 11.56
CA GLN A 125 -1.65 6.29 12.74
C GLN A 125 -0.96 5.53 13.88
N ILE A 126 -1.39 4.30 14.16
CA ILE A 126 -0.79 3.46 15.21
C ILE A 126 0.65 3.12 14.85
N THR A 127 0.89 2.64 13.62
CA THR A 127 2.23 2.28 13.16
C THR A 127 3.15 3.48 13.16
N ARG A 128 2.72 4.63 12.64
CA ARG A 128 3.49 5.89 12.65
C ARG A 128 3.87 6.29 14.07
N LYS A 129 2.90 6.32 14.99
CA LYS A 129 3.12 6.67 16.39
C LYS A 129 4.16 5.78 17.04
N LEU A 130 4.05 4.46 16.88
CA LEU A 130 4.99 3.52 17.48
C LEU A 130 6.39 3.61 16.84
N VAL A 131 6.47 3.80 15.53
CA VAL A 131 7.74 4.04 14.82
C VAL A 131 8.40 5.32 15.32
N ASP A 132 7.67 6.43 15.43
CA ASP A 132 8.22 7.70 15.93
C ASP A 132 8.65 7.64 17.41
N GLN A 133 7.98 6.81 18.23
CA GLN A 133 8.34 6.60 19.62
C GLN A 133 9.62 5.76 19.80
N ASN A 134 9.86 4.79 18.92
CA ASN A 134 11.00 3.88 19.01
C ASN A 134 12.20 4.34 18.19
N PHE A 135 11.95 5.07 17.11
CA PHE A 135 12.94 5.54 16.15
C PHE A 135 12.67 7.03 15.87
N PRO A 136 12.96 7.93 16.83
CA PRO A 136 12.69 9.35 16.64
C PRO A 136 13.42 9.87 15.41
N ALA A 137 12.74 10.67 14.59
CA ALA A 137 13.37 11.35 13.48
C ALA A 137 14.40 12.38 13.99
N PRO A 138 15.47 12.65 13.23
CA PRO A 138 16.37 13.77 13.50
C PRO A 138 15.62 15.10 13.73
N PRO A 139 16.13 16.03 14.56
CA PRO A 139 15.46 17.28 14.88
C PRO A 139 15.08 18.15 13.68
N ASP A 140 15.86 18.06 12.60
CA ASP A 140 15.69 18.86 11.38
C ASP A 140 14.90 18.12 10.28
N SER A 141 14.40 16.91 10.56
CA SER A 141 13.60 16.16 9.60
C SER A 141 12.26 16.88 9.34
N PRO A 142 11.85 17.02 8.06
CA PRO A 142 10.57 17.63 7.75
C PRO A 142 9.43 16.83 8.35
N SER A 143 8.33 17.51 8.69
CA SER A 143 7.11 16.81 9.10
C SER A 143 6.66 15.85 8.00
N PRO A 144 6.21 14.63 8.35
CA PRO A 144 5.76 13.68 7.35
C PRO A 144 4.56 14.28 6.59
N PRO A 145 4.48 14.07 5.27
CA PRO A 145 3.34 14.51 4.49
C PRO A 145 2.05 13.83 4.96
N GLU A 146 0.90 14.40 4.60
CA GLU A 146 -0.38 13.75 4.83
C GLU A 146 -0.39 12.35 4.18
N TYR A 147 -0.96 11.37 4.90
CA TYR A 147 -1.05 10.02 4.40
C TYR A 147 -1.94 9.95 3.14
N PHE A 148 -1.33 9.52 2.04
CA PHE A 148 -1.98 9.29 0.76
C PHE A 148 -1.85 7.81 0.40
N PRO A 149 -2.82 6.96 0.77
CA PRO A 149 -2.76 5.54 0.46
C PRO A 149 -3.00 5.32 -1.03
N HIS A 150 -2.09 4.62 -1.67
CA HIS A 150 -2.15 4.32 -3.10
C HIS A 150 -1.39 3.03 -3.42
N MET A 151 -1.73 2.43 -4.57
CA MET A 151 -0.94 1.37 -5.21
C MET A 151 -0.41 1.88 -6.54
N SER A 152 0.90 1.83 -6.71
CA SER A 152 1.55 2.26 -7.96
C SER A 152 1.23 1.29 -9.09
N LEU A 153 0.94 1.83 -10.28
CA LEU A 153 0.79 1.07 -11.52
C LEU A 153 2.00 1.26 -12.45
N LEU A 154 2.69 2.39 -12.33
CA LEU A 154 3.85 2.71 -13.16
C LEU A 154 4.81 3.62 -12.40
N TYR A 155 6.10 3.29 -12.47
CA TYR A 155 7.20 4.22 -12.21
C TYR A 155 7.85 4.59 -13.55
N ALA A 156 7.78 5.87 -13.91
CA ALA A 156 8.30 6.37 -15.17
C ALA A 156 8.49 7.90 -15.12
N SER A 157 9.37 8.41 -15.97
CA SER A 157 9.62 9.86 -16.11
C SER A 157 8.67 10.50 -17.12
N LEU A 158 7.36 10.29 -16.96
CA LEU A 158 6.35 10.92 -17.79
C LEU A 158 6.00 12.33 -17.29
N SER A 159 5.63 13.21 -18.21
CA SER A 159 4.89 14.42 -17.86
C SER A 159 3.50 14.08 -17.33
N GLU A 160 2.89 14.99 -16.54
CA GLU A 160 1.52 14.82 -16.06
C GLU A 160 0.52 14.60 -17.20
N SER A 161 0.71 15.27 -18.34
CA SER A 161 -0.15 15.10 -19.52
C SER A 161 -0.02 13.70 -20.14
N GLU A 162 1.20 13.16 -20.25
CA GLU A 162 1.42 11.82 -20.82
C GLU A 162 0.84 10.74 -19.89
N ALA A 163 1.02 10.89 -18.57
CA ALA A 163 0.41 10.01 -17.59
C ALA A 163 -1.12 10.09 -17.64
N GLN A 164 -1.69 11.29 -17.73
CA GLN A 164 -3.14 11.48 -17.85
C GLN A 164 -3.70 10.87 -19.14
N ASP A 165 -3.00 10.99 -20.26
CA ASP A 165 -3.41 10.37 -21.53
C ASP A 165 -3.48 8.83 -21.42
N GLN A 166 -2.57 8.20 -20.68
CA GLN A 166 -2.61 6.75 -20.41
C GLN A 166 -3.79 6.38 -19.50
N ILE A 167 -4.07 7.17 -18.46
CA ILE A 167 -5.26 7.00 -17.60
C ILE A 167 -6.55 7.12 -18.42
N ASP A 168 -6.66 8.11 -19.29
CA ASP A 168 -7.81 8.30 -20.18
C ASP A 168 -7.98 7.12 -21.14
N GLN A 169 -6.89 6.49 -21.58
CA GLN A 169 -6.95 5.26 -22.37
C GLN A 169 -7.48 4.07 -21.59
N MET A 170 -7.13 3.92 -20.30
CA MET A 170 -7.70 2.89 -19.44
C MET A 170 -9.22 3.04 -19.30
N TRP A 171 -9.71 4.28 -19.12
CA TRP A 171 -11.15 4.58 -19.13
C TRP A 171 -11.81 4.21 -20.45
N LYS A 172 -11.21 4.60 -21.59
CA LYS A 172 -11.75 4.29 -22.94
C LYS A 172 -11.80 2.79 -23.23
N LYS A 173 -10.84 2.02 -22.72
CA LYS A 173 -10.78 0.55 -22.85
C LYS A 173 -11.74 -0.16 -21.89
N GLY A 174 -12.38 0.54 -20.95
CA GLY A 174 -13.23 -0.04 -19.92
C GLY A 174 -12.46 -0.74 -18.81
N PHE A 175 -11.13 -0.51 -18.72
CA PHE A 175 -10.31 -1.04 -17.64
C PHE A 175 -10.64 -0.34 -16.31
N ILE A 176 -11.00 0.95 -16.38
CA ILE A 176 -11.57 1.70 -15.27
C ILE A 176 -13.02 2.03 -15.61
N THR A 177 -13.94 1.78 -14.68
CA THR A 177 -15.33 2.22 -14.77
C THR A 177 -15.77 2.88 -13.46
N ARG A 178 -16.83 3.70 -13.51
CA ARG A 178 -17.41 4.29 -12.30
C ARG A 178 -18.25 3.24 -11.60
N ARG A 179 -18.15 3.17 -10.27
CA ARG A 179 -19.02 2.31 -9.47
C ARG A 179 -20.46 2.81 -9.58
N GLU A 180 -21.37 1.96 -9.99
CA GLU A 180 -22.82 2.23 -9.97
C GLU A 180 -23.36 2.03 -8.53
N SER A 181 -22.93 2.87 -7.59
CA SER A 181 -23.45 2.87 -6.23
C SER A 181 -23.58 4.28 -5.66
N ASP A 182 -24.21 4.37 -4.48
CA ASP A 182 -24.32 5.59 -3.68
C ASP A 182 -22.97 6.05 -3.08
N LYS A 183 -21.94 5.21 -3.18
CA LYS A 183 -20.58 5.52 -2.74
C LYS A 183 -19.71 5.93 -3.94
N PRO A 184 -18.94 7.03 -3.83
CA PRO A 184 -17.94 7.35 -4.84
C PRO A 184 -16.91 6.22 -4.94
N GLY A 185 -16.26 6.08 -6.09
CA GLY A 185 -15.22 5.08 -6.32
C GLY A 185 -15.19 4.57 -7.76
N ILE A 186 -14.26 3.66 -8.03
CA ILE A 186 -14.08 3.02 -9.33
C ILE A 186 -14.17 1.50 -9.22
N LEU A 187 -14.44 0.86 -10.35
CA LEU A 187 -14.09 -0.54 -10.59
C LEU A 187 -12.84 -0.54 -11.47
N PHE A 188 -11.80 -1.24 -11.03
CA PHE A 188 -10.58 -1.50 -11.76
C PHE A 188 -10.62 -2.95 -12.24
N LYS A 189 -10.87 -3.14 -13.54
CA LYS A 189 -11.14 -4.44 -14.16
C LYS A 189 -12.20 -5.25 -13.40
N GLU A 190 -13.36 -4.63 -13.18
CA GLU A 190 -14.50 -5.20 -12.44
C GLU A 190 -14.28 -5.41 -10.92
N VAL A 191 -13.10 -5.06 -10.38
CA VAL A 191 -12.76 -5.15 -8.96
C VAL A 191 -12.91 -3.78 -8.29
N TYR A 192 -13.59 -3.70 -7.14
CA TYR A 192 -13.86 -2.43 -6.45
C TYR A 192 -12.81 -2.04 -5.39
N GLY A 193 -11.89 -2.95 -5.05
CA GLY A 193 -10.96 -2.77 -3.95
C GLY A 193 -9.95 -3.91 -3.83
N ALA A 194 -9.08 -3.82 -2.83
CA ALA A 194 -8.06 -4.81 -2.53
C ALA A 194 -8.22 -5.34 -1.09
N HIS A 195 -7.96 -6.64 -0.94
CA HIS A 195 -7.86 -7.29 0.36
C HIS A 195 -6.39 -7.40 0.78
N LEU A 196 -5.98 -6.55 1.71
CA LEU A 196 -4.61 -6.46 2.22
C LEU A 196 -4.39 -7.48 3.33
N THR A 197 -3.41 -8.36 3.20
CA THR A 197 -3.22 -9.52 4.09
C THR A 197 -2.03 -9.39 5.02
N SER A 198 -1.05 -8.54 4.70
CA SER A 198 0.17 -8.39 5.49
C SER A 198 0.75 -6.98 5.47
N VAL A 199 1.56 -6.68 6.48
CA VAL A 199 2.56 -5.60 6.45
C VAL A 199 3.92 -6.23 6.20
N GLU A 200 4.56 -5.85 5.11
CA GLU A 200 5.89 -6.31 4.74
C GLU A 200 6.95 -5.25 5.05
N VAL A 201 8.07 -5.69 5.63
CA VAL A 201 9.25 -4.86 5.88
C VAL A 201 10.17 -4.96 4.68
N TYR A 202 10.41 -3.84 4.00
CA TYR A 202 11.30 -3.75 2.85
C TYR A 202 12.57 -2.99 3.18
N ASP A 203 13.70 -3.48 2.68
CA ASP A 203 14.91 -2.69 2.51
C ASP A 203 14.85 -1.96 1.16
N CYS A 204 14.75 -0.63 1.21
CA CYS A 204 14.76 0.21 0.01
C CYS A 204 16.13 0.87 -0.22
N ASN A 205 17.22 0.34 0.34
CA ASN A 205 18.57 0.84 0.07
C ASN A 205 19.03 0.49 -1.36
N GLY A 206 18.97 1.48 -2.25
CA GLY A 206 19.44 1.34 -3.64
C GLY A 206 18.38 1.76 -4.65
N PRO A 207 18.64 1.56 -5.96
CA PRO A 207 17.61 1.68 -6.99
C PRO A 207 16.46 0.69 -6.72
N PRO A 208 15.25 0.93 -7.27
CA PRO A 208 14.08 0.10 -7.00
C PRO A 208 14.27 -1.40 -7.28
N GLY A 209 15.02 -1.76 -8.33
CA GLY A 209 15.36 -3.16 -8.63
C GLY A 209 16.22 -3.87 -7.57
N ASP A 210 16.86 -3.13 -6.65
CA ASP A 210 17.63 -3.71 -5.54
C ASP A 210 16.79 -3.86 -4.25
N TRP A 211 15.55 -3.37 -4.24
CA TRP A 211 14.70 -3.40 -3.04
C TRP A 211 14.31 -4.84 -2.68
N LYS A 212 14.33 -5.14 -1.38
CA LYS A 212 14.15 -6.52 -0.89
C LYS A 212 13.14 -6.58 0.22
N GLN A 213 12.20 -7.51 0.09
CA GLN A 213 11.39 -7.96 1.21
C GLN A 213 12.28 -8.66 2.24
N LEU A 214 12.20 -8.21 3.50
CA LEU A 214 12.95 -8.79 4.61
C LEU A 214 12.07 -9.59 5.56
N HIS A 215 10.82 -9.19 5.74
CA HIS A 215 9.89 -9.83 6.66
C HIS A 215 8.43 -9.56 6.28
N SER A 216 7.50 -10.43 6.70
CA SER A 216 6.06 -10.30 6.45
C SER A 216 5.29 -10.56 7.74
N ILE A 217 4.39 -9.64 8.10
CA ILE A 217 3.58 -9.68 9.32
C ILE A 217 2.10 -9.73 8.91
N PRO A 218 1.39 -10.84 9.14
CA PRO A 218 -0.02 -10.95 8.78
C PRO A 218 -0.89 -9.89 9.49
N LEU A 219 -1.89 -9.35 8.79
CA LEU A 219 -2.90 -8.40 9.28
C LEU A 219 -4.09 -9.06 9.96
#